data_AF-A0A1J3IHP8-F1
#
_entry.id   AF-A0A1J3IHP8-F1
#
_cell.length_a   1.000
_cell.length_b   1.000
_cell.length_c   1.000
_cell.angle_alpha   90.00
_cell.angle_beta   90.00
_cell.angle_gamma   90.00
#
_symmetry.space_group_name_H-M   'P 1'
#
loop_
_entity.id
_entity.type
_entity.pdbx_description
1 polymer ?
#
loop_
_entity_poly.entity_id
_entity_poly.type
_entity_poly.pdbx_seq_one_letter_code
_entity_poly.pdbx_strand_id
1 'polypeptide(L)'
;MTGPGYPKELLVFYDRIYKLVDDPSTDSIISWSKTNKSFIIWNLEEFIRKKFLSRFFSDTFTEFVSWLEFYGFREIKGSAGQCEFGNKKFVRGHPELFAEMHTKSVMDSFYARSKARKAKAQVEDRLHELTI
;
A
#
# COMPACT_ATOMS: atom_id res chain seq x y z
N MET A 1 -26.71 17.46 2.63
CA MET A 1 -25.49 18.29 2.67
C MET A 1 -24.29 17.37 2.78
N THR A 2 -23.70 16.96 1.66
CA THR A 2 -22.52 16.09 1.62
C THR A 2 -21.35 16.92 1.09
N GLY A 3 -20.27 17.00 1.87
CA GLY A 3 -19.08 17.81 1.58
C GLY A 3 -18.33 17.40 0.31
N PRO A 4 -17.23 18.10 -0.04
CA PRO A 4 -16.53 17.93 -1.31
C PRO A 4 -16.20 16.45 -1.52
N GLY A 5 -16.75 15.90 -2.61
CA GLY A 5 -16.87 14.47 -2.88
C GLY A 5 -15.57 13.72 -2.66
N TYR A 6 -15.54 12.93 -1.59
CA TYR A 6 -14.57 11.86 -1.41
C TYR A 6 -14.78 10.84 -2.54
N PRO A 7 -13.74 10.51 -3.35
CA PRO A 7 -13.88 9.49 -4.37
C PRO A 7 -14.24 8.14 -3.72
N LYS A 8 -15.40 7.58 -4.10
CA LYS A 8 -15.87 6.27 -3.60
C LYS A 8 -14.82 5.17 -3.75
N GLU A 9 -13.98 5.27 -4.78
CA GLU A 9 -12.90 4.34 -5.08
C GLU A 9 -11.90 4.20 -3.92
N LEU A 10 -11.73 5.23 -3.09
CA LEU A 10 -10.78 5.19 -1.99
C LEU A 10 -11.24 4.30 -0.85
N LEU A 11 -12.52 4.38 -0.50
CA LEU A 11 -13.14 3.52 0.51
C LEU A 11 -13.12 2.06 0.07
N VAL A 12 -13.22 1.82 -1.25
CA VAL A 12 -13.14 0.48 -1.83
C VAL A 12 -11.76 -0.14 -1.63
N PHE A 13 -10.67 0.63 -1.76
CA PHE A 13 -9.32 0.08 -1.49
C PHE A 13 -9.18 -0.36 -0.03
N TYR A 14 -9.55 0.52 0.92
CA TYR A 14 -9.43 0.23 2.35
C TYR A 14 -10.28 -0.97 2.77
N ASP A 15 -11.52 -1.05 2.28
CA ASP A 15 -12.41 -2.19 2.54
C ASP A 15 -11.82 -3.50 2.00
N ARG A 16 -11.28 -3.49 0.79
CA ARG A 16 -10.68 -4.68 0.17
C ARG A 16 -9.44 -5.17 0.92
N ILE A 17 -8.52 -4.27 1.31
CA ILE A 17 -7.31 -4.67 2.02
C ILE A 17 -7.65 -5.12 3.44
N TYR A 18 -8.55 -4.42 4.13
CA TYR A 18 -9.00 -4.82 5.46
C TYR A 18 -9.62 -6.21 5.45
N LYS A 19 -10.57 -6.48 4.54
CA LYS A 19 -11.20 -7.80 4.40
C LYS A 19 -10.20 -8.90 4.08
N LEU A 20 -9.19 -8.61 3.24
CA LEU A 20 -8.16 -9.59 2.90
C LEU A 20 -7.27 -9.93 4.10
N VAL A 21 -6.92 -8.93 4.91
CA VAL A 21 -6.04 -9.07 6.09
C VAL A 21 -6.80 -9.67 7.29
N ASP A 22 -8.10 -9.41 7.41
CA ASP A 22 -8.94 -9.87 8.52
C ASP A 22 -9.55 -11.26 8.30
N ASP A 23 -9.34 -11.88 7.14
CA ASP A 23 -9.76 -13.24 6.81
C ASP A 23 -8.74 -14.26 7.37
N PRO A 24 -9.08 -15.04 8.41
CA PRO A 24 -8.12 -15.99 9.00
C PRO A 24 -7.64 -17.08 8.04
N SER A 25 -8.37 -17.32 6.94
CA SER A 25 -7.95 -18.30 5.92
C SER A 25 -6.75 -17.84 5.10
N THR A 26 -6.41 -16.55 5.14
CA THR A 26 -5.27 -15.96 4.42
C THR A 26 -4.06 -15.73 5.30
N ASP A 27 -4.14 -15.97 6.62
CA ASP A 27 -3.12 -15.62 7.62
C ASP A 27 -1.71 -16.17 7.30
N SER A 28 -1.61 -17.30 6.60
CA SER A 28 -0.32 -17.88 6.15
C SER A 28 0.36 -17.10 5.02
N ILE A 29 -0.37 -16.21 4.35
CA ILE A 29 0.06 -15.41 3.21
C ILE A 29 0.09 -13.93 3.59
N ILE A 30 -0.98 -13.45 4.21
CA ILE A 30 -1.15 -12.07 4.65
C ILE A 30 -1.98 -12.05 5.93
N SER A 31 -1.52 -11.35 6.97
CA SER A 31 -2.24 -11.27 8.25
C SER A 31 -2.04 -9.91 8.91
N TRP A 32 -2.84 -9.63 9.93
CA TRP A 32 -2.52 -8.59 10.90
C TRP A 32 -1.19 -8.88 11.59
N SER A 33 -0.44 -7.83 11.93
CA SER A 33 0.69 -7.95 12.85
C SER A 33 0.19 -8.23 14.27
N LYS A 34 1.09 -8.69 15.16
CA LYS A 34 0.76 -8.94 16.57
C LYS A 34 0.19 -7.71 17.30
N THR A 35 0.51 -6.51 16.80
CA THR A 35 0.03 -5.24 17.39
C THR A 35 -1.31 -4.78 16.83
N ASN A 36 -1.83 -5.45 15.78
CA ASN A 36 -3.07 -5.10 15.08
C ASN A 36 -3.07 -3.67 14.47
N LYS A 37 -1.90 -3.08 14.25
CA LYS A 37 -1.71 -1.71 13.70
C LYS A 37 -1.02 -1.69 12.33
N SER A 38 -0.82 -2.86 11.76
CA SER A 38 -0.14 -3.10 10.48
C SER A 38 -0.53 -4.48 9.98
N PHE A 39 -0.26 -4.75 8.71
CA PHE A 39 -0.38 -6.07 8.11
C PHE A 39 0.95 -6.51 7.53
N ILE A 40 1.16 -7.82 7.47
CA ILE A 40 2.39 -8.45 7.01
C ILE A 40 2.05 -9.37 5.84
N ILE A 41 2.77 -9.26 4.74
CA ILE A 41 2.77 -10.23 3.65
C ILE A 41 3.93 -11.20 3.93
N TRP A 42 3.56 -12.42 4.33
CA TRP A 42 4.49 -13.47 4.74
C TRP A 42 5.06 -14.24 3.56
N ASN A 43 4.26 -14.44 2.52
CA ASN A 43 4.64 -15.21 1.34
C ASN A 43 4.19 -14.48 0.06
N LEU A 44 5.13 -13.76 -0.56
CA LEU A 44 4.86 -12.98 -1.78
C LEU A 44 4.49 -13.87 -2.97
N GLU A 45 5.11 -15.06 -3.08
CA GLU A 45 4.84 -16.00 -4.18
C GLU A 45 3.38 -16.49 -4.13
N GLU A 46 2.93 -16.93 -2.95
CA GLU A 46 1.54 -17.35 -2.75
C GLU A 46 0.56 -16.18 -2.91
N PHE A 47 0.94 -14.97 -2.48
CA PHE A 47 0.13 -13.76 -2.69
C PHE A 47 -0.14 -13.50 -4.18
N ILE A 48 0.89 -13.65 -5.02
CA ILE A 48 0.79 -13.52 -6.48
C ILE A 48 0.01 -14.70 -7.07
N ARG A 49 0.33 -15.95 -6.67
CA ARG A 49 -0.32 -17.17 -7.18
C ARG A 49 -1.82 -17.20 -6.92
N LYS A 50 -2.26 -16.73 -5.75
CA LYS A 50 -3.67 -16.58 -5.36
C LYS A 50 -4.37 -15.39 -6.02
N LYS A 51 -3.65 -14.62 -6.84
CA LYS A 51 -4.14 -13.43 -7.56
C LYS A 51 -4.73 -12.38 -6.62
N PHE A 52 -4.13 -12.17 -5.44
CA PHE A 52 -4.62 -11.12 -4.53
C PHE A 52 -4.39 -9.71 -5.10
N LEU A 53 -3.36 -9.52 -5.92
CA LEU A 53 -3.09 -8.25 -6.61
C LEU A 53 -4.26 -7.75 -7.48
N SER A 54 -4.99 -8.65 -8.14
CA SER A 54 -6.12 -8.27 -9.01
C SER A 54 -7.29 -7.66 -8.22
N ARG A 55 -7.39 -7.95 -6.92
CA ARG A 55 -8.34 -7.29 -6.02
C ARG A 55 -8.05 -5.80 -5.88
N PHE A 56 -6.85 -5.34 -6.23
CA PHE A 56 -6.41 -3.95 -6.09
C PHE A 56 -6.10 -3.28 -7.44
N PHE A 57 -6.57 -3.85 -8.56
CA PHE A 57 -6.28 -3.35 -9.91
C PHE A 57 -4.77 -3.21 -10.19
N SER A 58 -3.98 -4.09 -9.60
CA SER A 58 -2.52 -4.15 -9.78
C SER A 58 -2.18 -5.47 -10.46
N ASP A 59 -1.28 -5.42 -11.44
CA ASP A 59 -0.75 -6.60 -12.11
C ASP A 59 0.63 -6.97 -11.56
N THR A 60 1.32 -6.01 -10.97
CA THR A 60 2.62 -6.19 -10.33
C THR A 60 2.59 -5.85 -8.84
N PHE A 61 3.52 -6.42 -8.07
CA PHE A 61 3.69 -6.05 -6.66
C PHE A 61 4.11 -4.58 -6.50
N THR A 62 4.91 -4.06 -7.43
CA THR A 62 5.35 -2.65 -7.43
C THR A 62 4.18 -1.68 -7.57
N GLU A 63 3.20 -1.99 -8.44
CA GLU A 63 1.96 -1.21 -8.55
C GLU A 63 1.16 -1.26 -7.27
N PHE A 64 1.01 -2.45 -6.68
CA PHE A 64 0.33 -2.61 -5.40
C PHE A 64 0.99 -1.81 -4.27
N VAL A 65 2.32 -1.81 -4.18
CA VAL A 65 3.07 -0.98 -3.21
C VAL A 65 2.85 0.52 -3.49
N SER A 66 2.81 0.93 -4.76
CA SER A 66 2.51 2.32 -5.12
C SER A 66 1.10 2.74 -4.70
N TRP A 67 0.11 1.85 -4.85
CA TRP A 67 -1.23 2.06 -4.32
C TRP A 67 -1.22 2.16 -2.80
N LEU A 68 -0.54 1.26 -2.10
CA LEU A 68 -0.37 1.36 -0.65
C LEU A 68 0.20 2.73 -0.23
N GLU A 69 1.27 3.19 -0.87
CA GLU A 69 1.85 4.52 -0.59
C GLU A 69 0.87 5.67 -0.89
N PHE A 70 0.11 5.59 -1.98
CA PHE A 70 -0.92 6.56 -2.35
C PHE A 70 -2.04 6.62 -1.30
N TYR A 71 -2.46 5.45 -0.79
CA TYR A 71 -3.46 5.31 0.26
C TYR A 71 -2.94 5.59 1.68
N GLY A 72 -1.70 6.08 1.79
CA GLY A 72 -1.11 6.54 3.05
C GLY A 72 -0.45 5.45 3.89
N PHE A 73 -0.35 4.22 3.39
CA PHE A 73 0.44 3.19 4.04
C PHE A 73 1.93 3.48 3.90
N ARG A 74 2.69 3.01 4.88
CA ARG A 74 4.15 3.06 4.89
C ARG A 74 4.69 1.65 5.06
N GLU A 75 5.73 1.34 4.32
CA GLU A 75 6.54 0.15 4.58
C GLU A 75 7.21 0.31 5.95
N ILE A 76 7.02 -0.69 6.80
CA ILE A 76 7.71 -0.87 8.07
C ILE A 76 8.80 -1.89 7.76
N LYS A 77 10.07 -1.59 8.07
CA LYS A 77 11.19 -2.50 7.81
C LYS A 77 10.87 -3.89 8.37
N GLY A 78 10.59 -4.84 7.48
CA GLY A 78 10.33 -6.22 7.82
C GLY A 78 11.61 -7.04 8.02
N SER A 79 11.44 -8.26 8.53
CA SER A 79 12.46 -9.33 8.48
C SER A 79 12.74 -9.76 7.04
N ALA A 80 13.90 -10.39 6.79
CA ALA A 80 14.27 -10.86 5.45
C ALA A 80 13.14 -11.71 4.81
N GLY A 81 12.62 -11.24 3.67
CA GLY A 81 11.58 -11.92 2.89
C GLY A 81 10.13 -11.55 3.24
N GLN A 82 9.90 -10.67 4.23
CA GLN A 82 8.56 -10.24 4.65
C GLN A 82 8.37 -8.75 4.39
N CYS A 83 7.17 -8.37 3.94
CA CYS A 83 6.82 -6.97 3.73
C CYS A 83 5.73 -6.58 4.74
N GLU A 84 6.06 -5.68 5.67
CA GLU A 84 5.09 -5.13 6.61
C GLU A 84 4.68 -3.72 6.19
N PHE A 85 3.38 -3.44 6.23
CA PHE A 85 2.84 -2.13 5.91
C PHE A 85 1.87 -1.67 6.99
N GLY A 86 1.90 -0.39 7.33
CA GLY A 86 1.03 0.16 8.36
C GLY A 86 0.69 1.62 8.16
N ASN A 87 -0.33 2.03 8.91
CA ASN A 87 -0.72 3.42 9.11
C ASN A 87 -1.35 3.53 10.51
N LYS A 88 -1.15 4.66 11.20
CA LYS A 88 -1.69 4.90 12.55
C LYS A 88 -3.22 4.74 12.64
N LYS A 89 -3.93 4.88 11.51
CA LYS A 89 -5.39 4.81 11.39
C LYS A 89 -5.86 3.53 10.69
N PHE A 90 -4.96 2.61 10.34
CA PHE A 90 -5.31 1.28 9.87
C PHE A 90 -5.16 0.28 11.03
N VAL A 91 -6.24 0.08 11.78
CA VAL A 91 -6.24 -0.73 13.01
C VAL A 91 -7.33 -1.78 12.94
N ARG A 92 -7.00 -3.02 13.34
CA ARG A 92 -7.98 -4.12 13.38
C ARG A 92 -9.17 -3.76 14.27
N GLY A 93 -10.38 -4.01 13.79
CA GLY A 93 -11.63 -3.72 14.48
C GLY A 93 -12.09 -2.26 14.40
N HIS A 94 -11.33 -1.38 13.72
CA HIS A 94 -11.61 0.06 13.64
C HIS A 94 -11.68 0.60 12.20
N PRO A 95 -12.58 0.08 11.35
CA PRO A 95 -12.72 0.52 9.96
C PRO A 95 -13.21 1.97 9.82
N GLU A 96 -13.83 2.54 10.85
CA GLU A 96 -14.26 3.95 10.88
C GLU A 96 -13.11 4.94 10.73
N LEU A 97 -11.88 4.53 11.08
CA LEU A 97 -10.68 5.37 11.01
C LEU A 97 -10.13 5.56 9.59
N PHE A 98 -10.61 4.79 8.60
CA PHE A 98 -10.13 4.89 7.21
C PHE A 98 -10.34 6.28 6.60
N ALA A 99 -11.41 6.98 7.01
CA ALA A 99 -11.69 8.35 6.57
C ALA A 99 -10.58 9.35 6.97
N GLU A 100 -9.73 9.01 7.95
CA GLU A 100 -8.62 9.85 8.38
C GLU A 100 -7.29 9.52 7.67
N MET A 101 -7.21 8.38 6.96
CA MET A 101 -5.98 7.95 6.28
C MET A 101 -5.70 8.73 5.00
N HIS A 102 -6.75 9.22 4.34
CA HIS A 102 -6.65 9.76 2.99
C HIS A 102 -6.89 11.28 2.95
N THR A 103 -5.84 12.07 3.09
CA THR A 103 -5.96 13.53 2.98
C THR A 103 -5.36 14.05 1.68
N LYS A 104 -5.84 15.20 1.20
CA LYS A 104 -5.24 15.92 0.07
C LYS A 104 -3.73 16.10 0.24
N SER A 105 -3.28 16.37 1.47
CA SER A 105 -1.85 16.49 1.81
C SER A 105 -1.06 15.21 1.58
N VAL A 106 -1.64 14.03 1.87
CA VAL A 106 -1.02 12.73 1.60
C VAL A 106 -0.85 12.50 0.10
N MET A 107 -1.89 12.81 -0.69
CA MET A 107 -1.84 12.72 -2.16
C MET A 107 -0.78 13.65 -2.75
N ASP A 108 -0.79 14.93 -2.36
CA ASP A 108 0.17 15.93 -2.84
C ASP A 108 1.62 15.50 -2.53
N SER A 109 1.84 14.98 -1.32
CA SER A 109 3.14 14.44 -0.90
C SER A 109 3.54 13.16 -1.66
N PHE A 110 2.58 12.32 -2.06
CA PHE A 110 2.85 11.16 -2.91
C PHE A 110 3.26 11.61 -4.32
N TYR A 111 2.48 12.47 -4.97
CA TYR A 111 2.80 12.94 -6.33
C TYR A 111 4.14 13.69 -6.38
N ALA A 112 4.43 14.53 -5.39
CA ALA A 112 5.71 15.21 -5.29
C ALA A 112 6.89 14.22 -5.19
N ARG A 113 6.78 13.20 -4.32
CA ARG A 113 7.83 12.16 -4.17
C ARG A 113 7.97 11.31 -5.42
N SER A 114 6.88 10.91 -6.06
CA SER A 114 6.89 10.14 -7.30
C SER A 114 7.55 10.91 -8.45
N LYS A 115 7.30 12.23 -8.56
CA LYS A 115 7.99 13.11 -9.51
C LYS A 115 9.49 13.18 -9.23
N ALA A 116 9.88 13.34 -7.97
CA ALA A 116 11.29 13.38 -7.57
C ALA A 116 12.03 12.05 -7.85
N ARG A 117 11.40 10.89 -7.55
CA ARG A 117 11.97 9.56 -7.87
C ARG A 117 12.19 9.38 -9.37
N LYS A 118 11.22 9.76 -10.21
CA LYS A 118 11.36 9.70 -11.67
C LYS A 118 12.48 10.58 -12.19
N ALA A 119 12.57 11.82 -11.72
CA ALA A 119 13.64 12.74 -12.10
C ALA A 119 15.02 12.18 -11.70
N LYS A 120 15.13 11.58 -10.51
CA LYS A 120 16.37 10.97 -10.03
C LYS A 120 16.78 9.77 -10.89
N ALA A 121 15.86 8.84 -11.17
CA ALA A 121 16.14 7.67 -12.02
C ALA A 121 16.62 8.10 -13.42
N GLN A 122 15.99 9.12 -14.00
CA GLN A 122 16.42 9.66 -15.31
C GLN A 122 17.83 10.28 -15.28
N VAL A 123 18.24 10.89 -14.17
CA VAL A 123 19.61 11.41 -14.01
C VAL A 123 20.61 10.25 -13.86
N GLU A 124 20.25 9.21 -13.10
CA GLU A 124 21.07 8.00 -12.92
C GLU A 124 21.27 7.25 -14.25
N ASP A 125 20.21 7.06 -15.04
CA ASP A 125 20.28 6.43 -16.36
C ASP A 125 21.19 7.21 -17.31
N ARG A 126 21.04 8.54 -17.38
CA ARG A 126 21.90 9.41 -18.21
C ARG A 126 23.35 9.39 -17.77
N LEU A 127 23.63 9.28 -16.47
CA LEU A 127 25.01 9.18 -15.97
C LEU A 127 25.62 7.82 -16.33
N HIS A 128 24.83 6.75 -16.27
CA HIS A 128 25.25 5.42 -16.71
C HIS A 128 25.62 5.42 -18.20
N GLU A 129 24.81 6.04 -19.06
CA GLU A 129 25.09 6.18 -20.50
C GLU A 129 26.40 6.93 -20.81
N LEU A 130 26.83 7.87 -19.96
CA LEU A 130 28.07 8.64 -20.14
C LEU A 130 29.32 7.92 -19.59
N THR A 131 29.14 6.84 -18.84
CA THR A 131 30.21 6.11 -18.15
C THR A 131 30.56 4.79 -18.87
N ILE A 132 29.91 4.52 -20.01
CA ILE A 132 30.16 3.40 -20.92
C ILE A 132 30.75 3.96 -22.21
#